data_AF-A0A9N9GTR2-F1
#
_entry.id   AF-A0A9N9GTR2-F1
#
_cell.length_a   1.000
_cell.length_b   1.000
_cell.length_c   1.000
_cell.angle_alpha   90.00
_cell.angle_beta   90.00
_cell.angle_gamma   90.00
#
_symmetry.space_group_name_H-M   'P 1'
#
loop_
_entity.id
_entity.type
_entity.pdbx_description
1 polymer ?
#
loop_
_entity_poly.entity_id
_entity_poly.type
_entity_poly.pdbx_seq_one_letter_code
_entity_poly.pdbx_strand_id
1 'polypeptide(L)'
;MAEKAHRFIVLSILVIACFIGRFLTPPEQHTCEFQAANIIFQRAADMFDQSFAFASYGKQIANGLRQLSEELVRAGNSFKKMYRNGFYVFETFQTEIETLFNILDSKMTDKSNFFKERTERMLKVVKEFRTHVRRTKSAMLDVDGRRNDLETNIFAGMREVQKFIKEEWRNSQTDIVIAKRESEVAVDVLKCFQSTGKKIDTILKILDEHESNLLDV
;
A
#
# COMPACT_ATOMS: atom_id res chain seq x y z
N MET A 1 23.43 32.11 -20.10
CA MET A 1 22.78 31.74 -18.83
C MET A 1 21.71 30.65 -18.99
N ALA A 2 20.86 30.68 -20.02
CA ALA A 2 19.83 29.65 -20.26
C ALA A 2 20.36 28.21 -20.44
N GLU A 3 21.51 28.04 -21.11
CA GLU A 3 22.09 26.70 -21.38
C GLU A 3 22.55 25.98 -20.10
N LYS A 4 23.10 26.71 -19.12
CA LYS A 4 23.49 26.14 -17.82
C LYS A 4 22.28 25.71 -16.98
N ALA A 5 21.19 26.47 -17.04
CA ALA A 5 19.94 26.14 -16.36
C ALA A 5 19.29 24.88 -16.96
N HIS A 6 19.30 24.74 -18.28
CA HIS A 6 18.78 23.52 -18.94
C HIS A 6 19.62 22.28 -18.65
N ARG A 7 20.95 22.38 -18.63
CA ARG A 7 21.82 21.25 -18.24
C ARG A 7 21.58 20.82 -16.80
N PHE A 8 21.34 21.75 -15.88
CA PHE A 8 21.04 21.43 -14.48
C PHE A 8 19.70 20.71 -14.34
N ILE A 9 18.64 21.19 -15.00
CA ILE A 9 17.32 20.55 -15.01
C ILE A 9 17.39 19.13 -15.61
N VAL A 10 18.11 18.96 -16.72
CA VAL A 10 18.29 17.64 -17.36
C VAL A 10 19.05 16.69 -16.43
N LEU A 11 20.08 17.15 -15.71
CA LEU A 11 20.78 16.33 -14.72
C LEU A 11 19.89 15.93 -13.54
N SER A 12 19.11 16.87 -13.00
CA SER A 12 18.15 16.58 -11.92
C SER A 12 17.10 15.55 -12.36
N ILE A 13 16.58 15.68 -13.58
CA ILE A 13 15.65 14.74 -14.23
C ILE A 13 16.29 13.36 -14.41
N LEU A 14 17.57 13.29 -14.80
CA LEU A 14 18.32 12.03 -14.93
C LEU A 14 18.52 11.32 -13.60
N VAL A 15 18.84 12.07 -12.53
CA VAL A 15 18.96 11.51 -11.18
C VAL A 15 17.62 10.94 -10.70
N ILE A 16 16.51 11.63 -10.97
CA ILE A 16 15.15 11.15 -10.66
C ILE A 16 14.83 9.88 -11.46
N ALA A 17 15.16 9.81 -12.76
CA ALA A 17 14.94 8.62 -13.57
C ALA A 17 15.74 7.41 -13.08
N CYS A 18 17.03 7.60 -12.78
CA CYS A 18 17.89 6.54 -12.23
C CYS A 18 17.41 6.07 -10.85
N PHE A 19 16.85 6.97 -10.04
CA PHE A 19 16.26 6.61 -8.75
C PHE A 19 14.98 5.79 -8.92
N ILE A 20 14.07 6.20 -9.82
CA ILE A 20 12.82 5.48 -10.11
C ILE A 20 13.11 4.08 -10.65
N GLY A 21 14.11 3.92 -11.53
CA GLY A 21 14.48 2.61 -12.10
C GLY A 21 15.06 1.61 -11.10
N ARG A 22 15.68 2.07 -10.00
CA ARG A 22 16.30 1.19 -8.99
C ARG A 22 15.31 0.52 -8.03
N PHE A 23 14.07 0.99 -7.95
CA PHE A 23 13.10 0.57 -6.93
C PHE A 23 11.88 -0.19 -7.48
N LEU A 24 11.92 -0.56 -8.76
CA LEU A 24 10.88 -1.39 -9.39
C LEU A 24 11.06 -2.88 -9.04
N THR A 25 10.99 -3.24 -7.75
CA THR A 25 10.70 -4.63 -7.37
C THR A 25 9.29 -4.98 -7.85
N PRO A 26 9.03 -6.22 -8.32
CA PRO A 26 7.73 -6.57 -8.89
C PRO A 26 6.61 -6.41 -7.84
N PRO A 27 5.53 -5.66 -8.14
CA PRO A 27 4.40 -5.49 -7.21
C PRO A 27 3.61 -6.81 -6.97
N GLU A 28 3.95 -7.87 -7.70
CA GLU A 28 3.30 -9.17 -7.65
C GLU A 28 3.46 -9.85 -6.29
N GLN A 29 4.62 -9.74 -5.63
CA GLN A 29 4.83 -10.35 -4.32
C GLN A 29 3.93 -9.74 -3.24
N HIS A 30 3.92 -8.40 -3.11
CA HIS A 30 3.13 -7.72 -2.08
C HIS A 30 1.61 -7.87 -2.28
N THR A 31 1.17 -8.02 -3.52
CA THR A 31 -0.26 -8.06 -3.84
C THR A 31 -0.88 -9.43 -3.71
N CYS A 32 -0.13 -10.51 -3.96
CA CYS A 32 -0.54 -11.87 -3.62
C CYS A 32 -0.78 -12.04 -2.11
N GLU A 33 0.03 -11.37 -1.29
CA GLU A 33 -0.08 -11.48 0.16
C GLU A 33 -1.27 -10.69 0.72
N PHE A 34 -1.60 -9.53 0.15
CA PHE A 34 -2.84 -8.82 0.49
C PHE A 34 -4.08 -9.62 0.08
N GLN A 35 -4.02 -10.36 -1.03
CA GLN A 35 -5.09 -11.27 -1.43
C GLN A 35 -5.22 -12.46 -0.45
N ALA A 36 -4.10 -13.00 0.04
CA ALA A 36 -4.13 -14.04 1.06
C ALA A 36 -4.73 -13.54 2.39
N ALA A 37 -4.32 -12.34 2.84
CA ALA A 37 -4.88 -11.71 4.03
C ALA A 37 -6.38 -11.44 3.89
N ASN A 38 -6.82 -10.97 2.71
CA ASN A 38 -8.23 -10.77 2.40
C ASN A 38 -9.08 -12.04 2.62
N ILE A 39 -8.61 -13.20 2.12
CA ILE A 39 -9.31 -14.48 2.29
C ILE A 39 -9.41 -14.86 3.78
N ILE A 40 -8.33 -14.65 4.55
CA ILE A 40 -8.31 -14.94 5.98
C ILE A 40 -9.33 -14.06 6.71
N PHE A 41 -9.37 -12.75 6.43
CA PHE A 41 -10.28 -11.82 7.10
C PHE A 41 -11.73 -12.09 6.78
N GLN A 42 -12.07 -12.41 5.54
CA GLN A 42 -13.45 -12.75 5.16
C GLN A 42 -13.93 -14.02 5.86
N ARG A 43 -13.11 -15.08 5.88
CA ARG A 43 -13.44 -16.33 6.58
C ARG A 43 -13.59 -16.13 8.09
N ALA A 44 -12.69 -15.35 8.68
CA ALA A 44 -12.76 -15.04 10.11
C ALA A 44 -13.98 -14.18 10.44
N ALA A 45 -14.34 -13.23 9.56
CA ALA A 45 -15.52 -12.40 9.75
C ALA A 45 -16.79 -13.24 9.81
N ASP A 46 -16.99 -14.17 8.87
CA ASP A 46 -18.17 -15.04 8.84
C ASP A 46 -18.27 -15.93 10.08
N MET A 47 -17.13 -16.37 10.61
CA MET A 47 -17.07 -17.11 11.87
C MET A 47 -17.47 -16.24 13.06
N PHE A 48 -16.88 -15.05 13.22
CA PHE A 48 -17.17 -14.17 14.36
C PHE A 48 -18.60 -13.61 14.36
N ASP A 49 -19.21 -13.44 13.18
CA ASP A 49 -20.59 -12.96 13.05
C ASP A 49 -21.61 -13.94 13.67
N GLN A 50 -21.26 -15.23 13.71
CA GLN A 50 -22.11 -16.32 14.21
C GLN A 50 -21.66 -16.87 15.56
N SER A 51 -20.57 -16.34 16.13
CA SER A 51 -19.98 -16.89 17.34
C SER A 51 -20.78 -16.52 18.59
N PHE A 52 -21.13 -17.55 19.37
CA PHE A 52 -21.71 -17.39 20.70
C PHE A 52 -20.66 -17.01 21.76
N ALA A 53 -19.41 -17.44 21.58
CA ALA A 53 -18.33 -17.16 22.52
C ALA A 53 -17.80 -15.71 22.43
N PHE A 54 -18.01 -15.07 21.28
CA PHE A 54 -17.75 -13.65 21.03
C PHE A 54 -19.03 -12.82 21.06
N ALA A 55 -20.05 -13.16 21.87
CA ALA A 55 -21.38 -12.54 21.79
C ALA A 55 -21.38 -11.00 21.80
N SER A 56 -20.50 -10.38 22.59
CA SER A 56 -20.45 -8.92 22.74
C SER A 56 -19.66 -8.21 21.63
N TYR A 57 -18.66 -8.89 21.03
CA TYR A 57 -17.72 -8.28 20.09
C TYR A 57 -17.75 -8.88 18.67
N GLY A 58 -18.37 -10.04 18.48
CA GLY A 58 -18.30 -10.85 17.25
C GLY A 58 -18.77 -10.09 16.02
N LYS A 59 -19.92 -9.43 16.09
CA LYS A 59 -20.44 -8.58 15.00
C LYS A 59 -19.54 -7.39 14.69
N GLN A 60 -18.99 -6.75 15.73
CA GLN A 60 -18.09 -5.61 15.54
C GLN A 60 -16.78 -6.04 14.89
N ILE A 61 -16.21 -7.18 15.33
CA ILE A 61 -15.02 -7.79 14.74
C ILE A 61 -15.28 -8.19 13.29
N ALA A 62 -16.41 -8.86 13.01
CA ALA A 62 -16.78 -9.29 11.67
C ALA A 62 -16.90 -8.11 10.70
N ASN A 63 -17.63 -7.06 11.09
CA ASN A 63 -17.76 -5.85 10.28
C ASN A 63 -16.42 -5.14 10.08
N GLY A 64 -15.59 -5.05 11.12
CA GLY A 64 -14.25 -4.48 11.02
C GLY A 64 -13.35 -5.27 10.05
N LEU A 65 -13.37 -6.60 10.12
CA LEU A 65 -12.59 -7.47 9.23
C LEU A 65 -13.01 -7.32 7.77
N ARG A 66 -14.31 -7.24 7.49
CA ARG A 66 -14.84 -7.00 6.13
C ARG A 66 -14.40 -5.64 5.60
N GLN A 67 -14.52 -4.59 6.40
CA GLN A 67 -14.08 -3.25 6.02
C GLN A 67 -12.57 -3.18 5.78
N LEU A 68 -11.77 -3.74 6.69
CA LEU A 68 -10.31 -3.79 6.55
C LEU A 68 -9.89 -4.57 5.29
N SER A 69 -10.58 -5.67 4.98
CA SER A 69 -10.41 -6.45 3.76
C SER A 69 -10.63 -5.59 2.50
N GLU A 70 -11.74 -4.85 2.43
CA GLU A 70 -12.02 -3.95 1.30
C GLU A 70 -10.96 -2.87 1.15
N GLU A 71 -10.53 -2.27 2.26
CA GLU A 71 -9.52 -1.23 2.23
C GLU A 71 -8.14 -1.76 1.83
N LEU A 72 -7.78 -2.96 2.29
CA LEU A 72 -6.55 -3.62 1.89
C LEU A 72 -6.53 -3.89 0.38
N VAL A 73 -7.65 -4.29 -0.21
CA VAL A 73 -7.79 -4.45 -1.66
C VAL A 73 -7.65 -3.11 -2.38
N ARG A 74 -8.28 -2.04 -1.87
CA ARG A 74 -8.16 -0.68 -2.45
C ARG A 74 -6.73 -0.15 -2.37
N ALA A 75 -6.05 -0.35 -1.24
CA ALA A 75 -4.66 0.04 -1.03
C ALA A 75 -3.73 -0.75 -1.96
N GLY A 76 -3.91 -2.07 -2.06
CA GLY A 76 -3.18 -2.92 -3.00
C GLY A 76 -3.37 -2.52 -4.46
N ASN A 77 -4.59 -2.17 -4.87
CA ASN A 77 -4.86 -1.66 -6.22
C ASN A 77 -4.21 -0.30 -6.47
N SER A 78 -4.22 0.60 -5.48
CA SER A 78 -3.54 1.90 -5.55
C SER A 78 -2.04 1.72 -5.72
N PHE A 79 -1.44 0.80 -4.96
CA PHE A 79 -0.03 0.43 -5.05
C PHE A 79 0.32 -0.14 -6.44
N LYS A 80 -0.47 -1.08 -6.97
CA LYS A 80 -0.30 -1.59 -8.35
C LYS A 80 -0.33 -0.46 -9.39
N LYS A 81 -1.30 0.45 -9.26
CA LYS A 81 -1.43 1.60 -10.18
C LYS A 81 -0.24 2.54 -10.08
N MET A 82 0.24 2.81 -8.88
CA MET A 82 1.43 3.61 -8.66
C MET A 82 2.66 2.98 -9.32
N TYR A 83 2.89 1.68 -9.13
CA TYR A 83 4.01 0.97 -9.78
C TYR A 83 3.96 1.05 -11.31
N ARG A 84 2.78 0.81 -11.90
CA ARG A 84 2.58 0.96 -13.36
C ARG A 84 2.91 2.37 -13.84
N ASN A 85 2.51 3.39 -13.08
CA ASN A 85 2.81 4.77 -13.41
C ASN A 85 4.29 5.12 -13.21
N GLY A 86 4.97 4.51 -12.22
CA GLY A 86 6.42 4.66 -12.05
C GLY A 86 7.19 4.10 -13.25
N PHE A 87 6.77 2.94 -13.76
CA PHE A 87 7.32 2.39 -15.00
C PHE A 87 7.07 3.32 -16.21
N TYR A 88 5.87 3.86 -16.33
CA TYR A 88 5.56 4.85 -17.37
C TYR A 88 6.42 6.12 -17.28
N VAL A 89 6.74 6.59 -16.07
CA VAL A 89 7.69 7.71 -15.87
C VAL A 89 9.05 7.34 -16.44
N PHE A 90 9.56 6.14 -16.12
CA PHE A 90 10.85 5.67 -16.62
C PHE A 90 10.89 5.59 -18.16
N GLU A 91 9.89 4.95 -18.79
CA GLU A 91 9.80 4.85 -20.26
C GLU A 91 9.72 6.22 -20.94
N THR A 92 8.91 7.12 -20.38
CA THR A 92 8.78 8.49 -20.89
C THR A 92 10.11 9.21 -20.79
N PHE A 93 10.77 9.15 -19.65
CA PHE A 93 12.05 9.84 -19.45
C PHE A 93 13.13 9.30 -20.38
N GLN A 94 13.22 7.98 -20.54
CA GLN A 94 14.16 7.38 -21.47
C GLN A 94 13.94 7.91 -22.90
N THR A 95 12.69 7.85 -23.38
CA THR A 95 12.34 8.32 -24.73
C THR A 95 12.63 9.81 -24.92
N GLU A 96 12.25 10.63 -23.94
CA GLU A 96 12.43 12.07 -24.01
C GLU A 96 13.91 12.45 -23.96
N ILE A 97 14.71 11.83 -23.09
CA ILE A 97 16.16 12.07 -23.00
C ILE A 97 16.89 11.65 -24.27
N GLU A 98 16.59 10.47 -24.82
CA GLU A 98 17.16 10.03 -26.11
C GLU A 98 16.83 11.03 -27.23
N THR A 99 15.58 11.51 -27.25
CA THR A 99 15.13 12.54 -28.19
C THR A 99 15.88 13.87 -28.02
N LEU A 100 16.11 14.29 -26.77
CA LEU A 100 16.88 15.50 -26.45
C LEU A 100 18.35 15.39 -26.92
N PHE A 101 18.98 14.22 -26.73
CA PHE A 101 20.34 13.97 -27.21
C PHE A 101 20.45 13.99 -28.73
N ASN A 102 19.49 13.40 -29.44
CA ASN A 102 19.50 13.40 -30.91
C ASN A 102 19.37 14.82 -31.51
N ILE A 103 18.75 15.76 -30.80
CA ILE A 103 18.57 17.14 -31.27
C ILE A 103 19.73 18.07 -30.88
N LEU A 104 20.50 17.73 -29.84
CA LEU A 104 21.68 18.50 -29.41
C LEU A 104 22.65 18.74 -30.58
N ASP A 105 22.92 17.72 -31.39
CA ASP A 105 23.84 17.79 -32.53
C ASP A 105 23.18 18.21 -33.86
N SER A 106 21.87 18.45 -33.87
CA SER A 106 21.13 18.83 -35.08
C SER A 106 21.34 20.30 -35.46
N LYS A 107 21.13 20.67 -36.74
CA LYS A 107 21.13 22.07 -37.21
C LYS A 107 19.80 22.81 -36.94
N MET A 108 18.94 22.29 -36.06
CA MET A 108 17.64 22.88 -35.75
C MET A 108 17.80 24.30 -35.19
N THR A 109 17.02 25.25 -35.71
CA THR A 109 17.07 26.68 -35.36
C THR A 109 16.36 26.99 -34.05
N ASP A 110 15.21 26.36 -33.77
CA ASP A 110 14.43 26.59 -32.54
C ASP A 110 14.59 25.45 -31.51
N LYS A 111 15.83 25.24 -31.07
CA LYS A 111 16.14 24.26 -30.03
C LYS A 111 15.48 24.62 -28.71
N SER A 112 15.41 25.90 -28.37
CA SER A 112 14.95 26.35 -27.04
C SER A 112 13.50 25.94 -26.77
N ASN A 113 12.56 26.20 -27.69
CA ASN A 113 11.17 25.80 -27.50
C ASN A 113 11.02 24.28 -27.48
N PHE A 114 11.79 23.58 -28.32
CA PHE A 114 11.82 22.11 -28.32
C PHE A 114 12.24 21.53 -26.96
N PHE A 115 13.37 21.98 -26.39
CA PHE A 115 13.82 21.53 -25.06
C PHE A 115 12.80 21.88 -23.98
N LYS A 116 12.18 23.06 -24.05
CA LYS A 116 11.16 23.50 -23.10
C LYS A 116 9.95 22.57 -23.10
N GLU A 117 9.33 22.32 -24.26
CA GLU A 117 8.14 21.46 -24.36
C GLU A 117 8.37 20.04 -23.85
N ARG A 118 9.56 19.50 -24.12
CA ARG A 118 9.95 18.14 -23.72
C ARG A 118 10.20 18.07 -22.20
N THR A 119 10.84 19.09 -21.65
CA THR A 119 11.01 19.25 -20.20
C THR A 119 9.67 19.39 -19.49
N GLU A 120 8.73 20.17 -20.04
CA GLU A 120 7.38 20.33 -19.49
C GLU A 120 6.58 19.02 -19.50
N ARG A 121 6.73 18.19 -20.54
CA ARG A 121 6.14 16.83 -20.58
C ARG A 121 6.69 15.94 -19.48
N MET A 122 8.01 15.86 -19.33
CA MET A 122 8.66 15.08 -18.26
C MET A 122 8.18 15.56 -16.87
N LEU A 123 8.13 16.88 -16.65
CA LEU A 123 7.65 17.46 -15.39
C LEU A 123 6.19 17.09 -15.09
N LYS A 124 5.32 17.11 -16.11
CA LYS A 124 3.91 16.72 -15.95
C LYS A 124 3.78 15.27 -15.46
N VAL A 125 4.52 14.35 -16.09
CA VAL A 125 4.50 12.93 -15.74
C VAL A 125 4.99 12.69 -14.31
N VAL A 126 6.02 13.43 -13.86
CA VAL A 126 6.48 13.38 -12.46
C VAL A 126 5.41 13.87 -11.47
N LYS A 127 4.73 14.98 -11.77
CA LYS A 127 3.66 15.52 -10.92
C LYS A 127 2.49 14.55 -10.78
N GLU A 128 2.12 13.88 -11.87
CA GLU A 128 1.11 12.83 -11.86
C GLU A 128 1.54 11.63 -11.00
N PHE A 129 2.78 11.16 -11.18
CA PHE A 129 3.33 10.07 -10.36
C PHE A 129 3.35 10.42 -8.86
N ARG A 130 3.78 11.63 -8.49
CA ARG A 130 3.74 12.12 -7.10
C ARG A 130 2.34 12.07 -6.49
N THR A 131 1.31 12.37 -7.29
CA THR A 131 -0.09 12.26 -6.85
C THR A 131 -0.46 10.80 -6.55
N HIS A 132 0.05 9.85 -7.33
CA HIS A 132 -0.15 8.41 -7.08
C HIS A 132 0.58 7.90 -5.84
N VAL A 133 1.81 8.37 -5.58
CA VAL A 133 2.57 8.08 -4.36
C VAL A 133 1.77 8.51 -3.13
N ARG A 134 1.28 9.76 -3.12
CA ARG A 134 0.47 10.30 -2.00
C ARG A 134 -0.83 9.55 -1.75
N ARG A 135 -1.57 9.24 -2.82
CA ARG A 135 -2.83 8.48 -2.70
C ARG A 135 -2.58 7.08 -2.13
N THR A 136 -1.52 6.42 -2.60
CA THR A 136 -1.13 5.09 -2.08
C THR A 136 -0.75 5.18 -0.61
N LYS A 137 0.05 6.18 -0.23
CA LYS A 137 0.46 6.42 1.16
C LYS A 137 -0.75 6.63 2.08
N SER A 138 -1.69 7.50 1.69
CA SER A 138 -2.93 7.71 2.43
C SER A 138 -3.72 6.41 2.61
N ALA A 139 -3.92 5.65 1.53
CA ALA A 139 -4.67 4.39 1.61
C ALA A 139 -4.00 3.35 2.52
N MET A 140 -2.66 3.31 2.56
CA MET A 140 -1.91 2.42 3.45
C MET A 140 -2.04 2.85 4.92
N LEU A 141 -2.02 4.16 5.20
CA LEU A 141 -2.23 4.71 6.55
C LEU A 141 -3.66 4.44 7.05
N ASP A 142 -4.66 4.55 6.18
CA ASP A 142 -6.06 4.24 6.53
C ASP A 142 -6.20 2.77 6.97
N VAL A 143 -5.59 1.84 6.22
CA VAL A 143 -5.55 0.41 6.56
C VAL A 143 -4.84 0.19 7.90
N ASP A 144 -3.71 0.85 8.14
CA ASP A 144 -2.96 0.72 9.40
C ASP A 144 -3.77 1.21 10.61
N GLY A 145 -4.42 2.38 10.47
CA GLY A 145 -5.29 2.93 11.51
C GLY A 145 -6.43 1.98 11.88
N ARG A 146 -7.14 1.44 10.88
CA ARG A 146 -8.23 0.48 11.13
C ARG A 146 -7.76 -0.83 11.71
N ARG A 147 -6.58 -1.31 11.32
CA ARG A 147 -5.99 -2.52 11.92
C ARG A 147 -5.84 -2.34 13.44
N ASN A 148 -5.28 -1.21 13.88
CA ASN A 148 -5.04 -0.93 15.30
C ASN A 148 -6.35 -0.87 16.10
N ASP A 149 -7.40 -0.26 15.56
CA ASP A 149 -8.72 -0.22 16.19
C ASP A 149 -9.34 -1.62 16.30
N LEU A 150 -9.19 -2.43 15.25
CA LEU A 150 -9.75 -3.78 15.19
C LEU A 150 -9.00 -4.76 16.10
N GLU A 151 -7.67 -4.63 16.24
CA GLU A 151 -6.87 -5.38 17.21
C GLU A 151 -7.43 -5.24 18.62
N THR A 152 -7.78 -4.01 19.01
CA THR A 152 -8.35 -3.72 20.33
C THR A 152 -9.66 -4.49 20.57
N ASN A 153 -10.54 -4.54 19.56
CA ASN A 153 -11.80 -5.29 19.64
C ASN A 153 -11.57 -6.80 19.70
N ILE A 154 -10.61 -7.33 18.93
CA ILE A 154 -10.25 -8.76 18.97
C ILE A 154 -9.72 -9.14 20.35
N PHE A 155 -8.83 -8.33 20.96
CA PHE A 155 -8.35 -8.59 22.32
C PHE A 155 -9.46 -8.52 23.37
N ALA A 156 -10.45 -7.62 23.19
CA ALA A 156 -11.62 -7.58 24.06
C ALA A 156 -12.48 -8.85 23.93
N GLY A 157 -12.78 -9.27 22.71
CA GLY A 157 -13.50 -10.52 22.43
C GLY A 157 -12.76 -11.76 22.95
N MET A 158 -11.44 -11.84 22.81
CA MET A 158 -10.66 -12.94 23.37
C MET A 158 -10.76 -13.03 24.89
N ARG A 159 -10.87 -11.90 25.60
CA ARG A 159 -11.12 -11.90 27.06
C ARG A 159 -12.52 -12.40 27.41
N GLU A 160 -13.51 -12.14 26.57
CA GLU A 160 -14.87 -12.69 26.70
C GLU A 160 -14.85 -14.22 26.53
N VAL A 161 -14.21 -14.70 25.48
CA VAL A 161 -14.04 -16.15 25.23
C VAL A 161 -13.33 -16.85 26.37
N GLN A 162 -12.28 -16.24 26.93
CA GLN A 162 -11.59 -16.82 28.10
C GLN A 162 -12.51 -16.94 29.33
N LYS A 163 -13.42 -15.99 29.55
CA LYS A 163 -14.43 -16.08 30.62
C LYS A 163 -15.44 -17.17 30.31
N PHE A 164 -15.95 -17.22 29.08
CA PHE A 164 -16.86 -18.25 28.60
C PHE A 164 -16.28 -19.66 28.81
N ILE A 165 -15.01 -19.86 28.46
CA ILE A 165 -14.32 -21.14 28.68
C ILE A 165 -14.15 -21.42 30.18
N LYS A 166 -13.81 -20.44 31.03
CA LYS A 166 -13.61 -20.68 32.47
C LYS A 166 -14.90 -21.04 33.22
N GLU A 167 -16.06 -20.63 32.71
CA GLU A 167 -17.37 -21.00 33.25
C GLU A 167 -17.83 -22.38 32.72
N GLU A 168 -16.93 -23.37 32.65
CA GLU A 168 -17.16 -24.70 32.03
C GLU A 168 -18.43 -25.39 32.53
N TRP A 169 -18.79 -25.19 33.80
CA TRP A 169 -19.98 -25.81 34.41
C TRP A 169 -21.31 -25.29 33.85
N ARG A 170 -21.34 -24.12 33.18
CA ARG A 170 -22.53 -23.53 32.55
C ARG A 170 -22.67 -23.87 31.07
N ASN A 171 -21.59 -24.33 30.45
CA ASN A 171 -21.49 -24.46 29.00
C ASN A 171 -21.37 -25.92 28.59
N SER A 172 -21.91 -26.27 27.43
CA SER A 172 -21.72 -27.63 26.93
C SER A 172 -20.24 -27.84 26.53
N GLN A 173 -19.75 -29.09 26.66
CA GLN A 173 -18.40 -29.43 26.22
C GLN A 173 -18.18 -29.09 24.73
N THR A 174 -19.23 -29.21 23.92
CA THR A 174 -19.23 -28.84 22.50
C THR A 174 -18.98 -27.35 22.32
N ASP A 175 -19.67 -26.49 23.08
CA ASP A 175 -19.52 -25.04 22.98
C ASP A 175 -18.12 -24.59 23.43
N ILE A 176 -17.56 -25.24 24.45
CA ILE A 176 -16.18 -24.97 24.92
C ILE A 176 -15.16 -25.32 23.83
N VAL A 177 -15.35 -26.43 23.11
CA VAL A 177 -14.46 -26.83 22.00
C VAL A 177 -14.55 -25.83 20.84
N ILE A 178 -15.77 -25.38 20.49
CA ILE A 178 -15.98 -24.35 19.47
C ILE A 178 -15.28 -23.05 19.87
N ALA A 179 -15.51 -22.58 21.11
CA ALA A 179 -14.91 -21.37 21.64
C ALA A 179 -13.36 -21.39 21.62
N LYS A 180 -12.75 -22.54 21.93
CA LYS A 180 -11.29 -22.72 21.83
C LYS A 180 -10.79 -22.57 20.39
N ARG A 181 -11.47 -23.21 19.43
CA ARG A 181 -11.14 -23.10 18.01
C ARG A 181 -11.30 -21.66 17.49
N GLU A 182 -12.38 -20.98 17.86
CA GLU A 182 -12.59 -19.58 17.48
C GLU A 182 -11.52 -18.65 18.07
N SER A 183 -11.06 -18.93 19.29
CA SER A 183 -9.92 -18.23 19.89
C SER A 183 -8.61 -18.46 19.13
N GLU A 184 -8.37 -19.66 18.60
CA GLU A 184 -7.19 -19.94 17.75
C GLU A 184 -7.26 -19.14 16.44
N VAL A 185 -8.44 -19.05 15.83
CA VAL A 185 -8.66 -18.23 14.63
C VAL A 185 -8.40 -16.75 14.94
N ALA A 186 -8.83 -16.23 16.09
CA ALA A 186 -8.52 -14.86 16.51
C ALA A 186 -7.00 -14.62 16.61
N VAL A 187 -6.24 -15.57 17.15
CA VAL A 187 -4.78 -15.50 17.20
C VAL A 187 -4.17 -15.48 15.80
N ASP A 188 -4.67 -16.29 14.87
CA ASP A 188 -4.17 -16.31 13.49
C ASP A 188 -4.49 -15.02 12.73
N VAL A 189 -5.64 -14.40 13.00
CA VAL A 189 -5.97 -13.05 12.49
C VAL A 189 -4.96 -12.02 13.02
N LEU A 190 -4.63 -12.04 14.31
CA LEU A 190 -3.65 -11.12 14.90
C LEU A 190 -2.23 -11.32 14.30
N LYS A 191 -1.82 -12.58 14.05
CA LYS A 191 -0.57 -12.85 13.32
C LYS A 191 -0.60 -12.27 11.90
N CYS A 192 -1.73 -12.42 11.21
CA CYS A 192 -1.93 -11.87 9.87
C CYS A 192 -1.87 -10.34 9.88
N PHE A 193 -2.47 -9.69 10.88
CA PHE A 193 -2.37 -8.25 11.12
C PHE A 193 -0.92 -7.80 11.30
N GLN A 194 -0.15 -8.48 12.15
CA GLN A 194 1.25 -8.17 12.36
C GLN A 194 2.09 -8.30 11.08
N SER A 195 1.85 -9.35 10.29
CA SER A 195 2.54 -9.56 9.00
C SER A 195 2.20 -8.47 7.99
N THR A 196 0.90 -8.16 7.84
CA THR A 196 0.40 -7.09 6.97
C THR A 196 0.96 -5.73 7.40
N GLY A 197 1.04 -5.46 8.71
CA GLY A 197 1.60 -4.22 9.25
C GLY A 197 3.05 -3.99 8.89
N LYS A 198 3.91 -4.98 9.12
CA LYS A 198 5.33 -4.90 8.72
C LYS A 198 5.52 -4.57 7.22
N LYS A 199 4.60 -5.06 6.37
CA LYS A 199 4.62 -4.80 4.93
C LYS A 199 4.16 -3.39 4.62
N ILE A 200 3.08 -2.94 5.25
CA ILE A 200 2.62 -1.56 5.18
C ILE A 200 3.76 -0.61 5.59
N ASP A 201 4.45 -0.86 6.70
CA ASP A 201 5.59 -0.07 7.14
C ASP A 201 6.72 -0.02 6.10
N THR A 202 7.03 -1.17 5.48
CA THR A 202 8.04 -1.26 4.42
C THR A 202 7.64 -0.42 3.22
N ILE A 203 6.37 -0.52 2.80
CA ILE A 203 5.82 0.27 1.69
C ILE A 203 5.84 1.76 2.05
N LEU A 204 5.41 2.15 3.24
CA LEU A 204 5.38 3.54 3.68
C LEU A 204 6.80 4.16 3.67
N LYS A 205 7.82 3.43 4.10
CA LYS A 205 9.23 3.89 4.00
C LYS A 205 9.65 4.15 2.55
N ILE A 206 9.33 3.23 1.64
CA ILE A 206 9.61 3.41 0.20
C ILE A 206 8.87 4.65 -0.34
N LEU A 207 7.61 4.85 0.06
CA LEU A 207 6.80 6.00 -0.36
C LEU A 207 7.35 7.32 0.20
N ASP A 208 7.87 7.33 1.43
CA ASP A 208 8.51 8.51 2.03
C ASP A 208 9.80 8.90 1.31
N GLU A 209 10.62 7.91 0.95
CA GLU A 209 11.82 8.12 0.12
C GLU A 209 11.45 8.70 -1.25
N HIS A 210 10.40 8.16 -1.90
CA HIS A 210 9.89 8.71 -3.15
C HIS A 210 9.33 10.11 -2.98
N GLU A 211 8.52 10.38 -1.96
CA GLU A 211 7.93 11.70 -1.76
C GLU A 211 9.03 12.74 -1.55
N SER A 212 10.00 12.49 -0.66
CA SER A 212 11.14 13.38 -0.38
C SER A 212 11.93 13.74 -1.63
N ASN A 213 12.25 12.73 -2.46
CA ASN A 213 13.04 12.95 -3.68
C ASN A 213 12.26 13.63 -4.81
N LEU A 214 10.93 13.75 -4.66
CA LEU A 214 10.03 14.43 -5.59
C LEU A 214 9.56 15.80 -5.07
N LEU A 215 10.00 16.25 -3.89
CA LEU A 215 9.58 17.54 -3.31
C LEU A 215 10.18 18.75 -4.03
N ASP A 216 11.34 18.59 -4.67
CA ASP A 216 12.14 19.69 -5.27
C ASP A 216 12.05 19.77 -6.81
N VAL A 217 11.03 19.15 -7.41
CA VAL A 217 10.81 19.09 -8.88
C VAL A 217 9.65 19.97 -9.33
#